data_AF-A0A358DWS5-F1
#
_entry.id   AF-A0A358DWS5-F1
#
_cell.length_a   1.000
_cell.length_b   1.000
_cell.length_c   1.000
_cell.angle_alpha   90.00
_cell.angle_beta   90.00
_cell.angle_gamma   90.00
#
_symmetry.space_group_name_H-M   'P 1'
#
loop_
_entity.id
_entity.type
_entity.pdbx_description
1 polymer ?
#
loop_
_entity_poly.entity_id
_entity_poly.type
_entity_poly.pdbx_seq_one_letter_code
_entity_poly.pdbx_strand_id
1 'polypeptide(L)'
;MNSIELFFKNKFFGALLVLVVMIFIAAAYFLFRTPSEIKDLSTQMQIGHQTLYVEVCGSKQLDSISFVRSFDNIKQSKVSGSSPSKFYLLTIYTDAFETHLNIGRDSENEDLYWVYPYEEPKIKIPLGYINLEWFRLPNDLSCDHLVSPWIYDSIPK
;
A
#
# COMPACT_ATOMS: atom_id res chain seq x y z
N MET A 1 -7.20 -22.28 -51.02
CA MET A 1 -7.29 -21.24 -49.97
C MET A 1 -6.75 -19.96 -50.60
N ASN A 2 -7.60 -18.95 -50.78
CA ASN A 2 -7.27 -17.78 -51.61
C ASN A 2 -6.38 -16.79 -50.83
N SER A 3 -5.41 -16.14 -51.51
CA SER A 3 -4.49 -15.15 -50.88
C SER A 3 -5.21 -14.02 -50.13
N ILE A 4 -6.45 -13.72 -50.51
CA ILE A 4 -7.31 -12.73 -49.86
C ILE A 4 -7.72 -13.19 -48.44
N GLU A 5 -8.11 -14.45 -48.26
CA GLU A 5 -8.48 -15.01 -46.95
C GLU A 5 -7.28 -15.05 -45.98
N LEU A 6 -6.09 -15.36 -46.51
CA LEU A 6 -4.85 -15.37 -45.72
C LEU A 6 -4.48 -13.95 -45.23
N PHE A 7 -4.66 -12.95 -46.10
CA PHE A 7 -4.40 -11.55 -45.78
C PHE A 7 -5.35 -11.01 -44.70
N PHE A 8 -6.64 -11.32 -44.79
CA PHE A 8 -7.63 -10.93 -43.77
C PHE A 8 -7.39 -11.65 -42.43
N LYS A 9 -7.06 -12.95 -42.44
CA LYS A 9 -6.69 -13.68 -41.22
C LYS A 9 -5.47 -13.10 -40.51
N ASN A 10 -4.41 -12.76 -41.26
CA ASN A 10 -3.21 -12.15 -40.67
C ASN A 10 -3.47 -10.76 -40.10
N LYS A 11 -4.28 -9.93 -40.77
CA LYS A 11 -4.65 -8.61 -40.24
C LYS A 11 -5.55 -8.71 -39.00
N PHE A 12 -6.51 -9.63 -39.00
CA PHE A 12 -7.38 -9.87 -37.84
C PHE A 12 -6.58 -10.39 -36.64
N PHE A 13 -5.66 -11.34 -36.86
CA PHE A 13 -4.78 -11.85 -35.81
C PHE A 13 -3.84 -10.78 -35.26
N GLY A 14 -3.27 -9.95 -36.14
CA GLY A 14 -2.45 -8.80 -35.73
C GLY A 14 -3.22 -7.79 -34.89
N ALA A 15 -4.46 -7.45 -35.29
CA ALA A 15 -5.32 -6.54 -34.53
C ALA A 15 -5.72 -7.13 -33.17
N LEU A 16 -6.02 -8.43 -33.11
CA LEU A 16 -6.33 -9.13 -31.86
C LEU A 16 -5.14 -9.14 -30.91
N LEU A 17 -3.93 -9.40 -31.42
CA LEU A 17 -2.69 -9.37 -30.63
C LEU A 17 -2.46 -7.98 -30.03
N VAL A 18 -2.61 -6.92 -30.83
CA VAL A 18 -2.48 -5.53 -30.35
C VAL A 18 -3.50 -5.22 -29.26
N LEU A 19 -4.76 -5.64 -29.43
CA LEU A 19 -5.80 -5.45 -28.41
C LEU A 19 -5.44 -6.14 -27.10
N VAL A 20 -4.96 -7.39 -27.17
CA VAL A 20 -4.54 -8.15 -25.98
C VAL A 20 -3.38 -7.45 -25.27
N VAL A 21 -2.35 -7.00 -26.00
CA VAL A 21 -1.22 -6.25 -25.42
C VAL A 21 -1.70 -4.96 -24.76
N MET A 22 -2.61 -4.21 -25.39
CA MET A 22 -3.19 -2.99 -24.81
C MET A 22 -3.96 -3.27 -23.51
N ILE A 23 -4.71 -4.37 -23.45
CA ILE A 23 -5.41 -4.79 -22.22
C ILE A 23 -4.40 -5.12 -21.12
N PHE A 24 -3.31 -5.84 -21.43
CA PHE A 24 -2.26 -6.13 -20.46
C PHE A 24 -1.56 -4.87 -19.94
N ILE A 25 -1.25 -3.92 -20.83
CA ILE A 25 -0.65 -2.63 -20.44
C ILE A 25 -1.61 -1.85 -19.53
N ALA A 26 -2.90 -1.79 -19.88
CA ALA A 26 -3.90 -1.13 -19.06
C ALA A 26 -4.05 -1.80 -17.69
N ALA A 27 -4.13 -3.14 -17.65
CA ALA A 27 -4.21 -3.90 -16.41
C ALA A 27 -2.96 -3.69 -15.52
N ALA A 28 -1.77 -3.72 -16.11
CA ALA A 28 -0.52 -3.42 -15.41
C ALA A 28 -0.55 -1.99 -14.85
N TYR A 29 -0.97 -1.00 -15.63
CA TYR A 29 -1.09 0.38 -15.17
C TYR A 29 -2.02 0.51 -13.96
N PHE A 30 -3.17 -0.19 -13.95
CA PHE A 30 -4.08 -0.19 -12.80
C PHE A 30 -3.50 -0.91 -11.58
N LEU A 31 -2.72 -1.98 -11.77
CA LEU A 31 -2.10 -2.74 -10.68
C LEU A 31 -0.90 -2.03 -10.03
N PHE A 32 -0.18 -1.21 -10.79
CA PHE A 32 1.02 -0.50 -10.33
C PHE A 32 0.77 0.98 -10.00
N ARG A 33 -0.47 1.45 -10.11
CA ARG A 33 -0.81 2.83 -9.77
C ARG A 33 -0.94 2.96 -8.25
N THR A 34 -0.08 3.78 -7.64
CA THR A 34 -0.20 4.21 -6.24
C THR A 34 -1.63 4.68 -5.96
N PRO A 35 -2.27 4.23 -4.86
CA PRO A 35 -3.64 4.61 -4.57
C PRO A 35 -3.69 6.13 -4.38
N SER A 36 -4.75 6.78 -4.85
CA SER A 36 -4.89 8.25 -4.69
C SER A 36 -4.78 8.67 -3.23
N GLU A 37 -5.33 7.85 -2.31
CA GLU A 37 -5.25 8.05 -0.86
C GLU A 37 -3.81 8.22 -0.37
N ILE A 38 -2.87 7.39 -0.84
CA ILE A 38 -1.46 7.47 -0.46
C ILE A 38 -0.80 8.71 -1.05
N LYS A 39 -1.14 9.07 -2.29
CA LYS A 39 -0.58 10.26 -2.95
C LYS A 39 -1.05 11.55 -2.27
N ASP A 40 -2.34 11.62 -1.96
CA ASP A 40 -2.94 12.78 -1.30
C ASP A 40 -2.38 12.91 0.11
N LEU A 41 -2.26 11.81 0.85
CA LEU A 41 -1.65 11.78 2.18
C LEU A 41 -0.16 12.19 2.15
N SER A 42 0.64 11.66 1.22
CA SER A 42 2.05 12.08 1.04
C SER A 42 2.13 13.59 0.78
N THR A 43 1.28 14.13 -0.10
CA THR A 43 1.23 15.57 -0.39
C THR A 43 0.90 16.39 0.85
N GLN A 44 -0.10 15.97 1.63
CA GLN A 44 -0.49 16.68 2.85
C GLN A 44 0.62 16.64 3.92
N MET A 45 1.31 15.51 4.08
CA MET A 45 2.45 15.40 5.00
C MET A 45 3.64 16.26 4.59
N GLN A 46 3.89 16.43 3.28
CA GLN A 46 4.96 17.31 2.79
C GLN A 46 4.63 18.79 3.04
N ILE A 47 3.38 19.20 2.82
CA ILE A 47 2.91 20.57 3.10
C ILE A 47 2.99 20.85 4.61
N GLY A 48 2.51 19.93 5.44
CA GLY A 48 2.47 20.04 6.89
C GLY A 48 3.73 19.58 7.64
N HIS A 49 4.87 19.37 6.96
CA HIS A 49 5.99 18.64 7.56
C HIS A 49 6.53 19.27 8.86
N GLN A 50 6.38 20.59 9.04
CA GLN A 50 6.85 21.31 10.23
C GLN A 50 6.05 20.96 11.49
N THR A 51 4.80 20.54 11.31
CA THR A 51 3.88 20.17 12.39
C THR A 51 3.46 18.70 12.31
N LEU A 52 4.13 17.94 11.44
CA LEU A 52 3.91 16.52 11.27
C LEU A 52 4.33 15.77 12.54
N TYR A 53 3.34 15.09 13.11
CA TYR A 53 3.49 14.17 14.22
C TYR A 53 2.94 12.82 13.79
N VAL A 54 3.72 11.76 14.02
CA VAL A 54 3.31 10.40 13.66
C VAL A 54 3.55 9.50 14.85
N GLU A 55 2.56 8.69 15.20
CA GLU A 55 2.64 7.77 16.32
C GLU A 55 2.11 6.39 15.98
N VAL A 56 2.63 5.39 16.70
CA VAL A 56 2.12 4.02 16.67
C VAL A 56 1.49 3.68 18.00
N CYS A 57 0.26 3.15 17.96
CA CYS A 57 -0.49 2.70 19.12
C CYS A 57 -0.60 3.75 20.25
N GLY A 58 -0.77 5.03 19.90
CA GLY A 58 -0.97 6.13 20.88
C GLY A 58 0.21 6.39 21.83
N SER A 59 1.39 5.84 21.58
CA SER A 59 2.48 5.83 22.57
C SER A 59 3.87 6.10 22.01
N LYS A 60 4.11 5.85 20.72
CA LYS A 60 5.46 5.92 20.17
C LYS A 60 5.53 6.89 19.00
N GLN A 61 6.07 8.09 19.27
CA GLN A 61 6.36 9.09 18.25
C GLN A 61 7.47 8.61 17.31
N LEU A 62 7.24 8.80 16.01
CA LEU A 62 8.19 8.56 14.94
C LEU A 62 8.99 9.82 14.61
N ASP A 63 10.22 9.64 14.12
CA ASP A 63 10.94 10.73 13.45
C ASP A 63 10.22 11.11 12.16
N SER A 64 9.64 12.30 12.13
CA SER A 64 8.77 12.76 11.04
C SER A 64 9.51 12.83 9.70
N ILE A 65 10.79 13.23 9.70
CA ILE A 65 11.61 13.34 8.48
C ILE A 65 11.86 11.95 7.88
N SER A 66 12.31 11.01 8.69
CA SER A 66 12.56 9.63 8.24
C SER A 66 11.26 8.94 7.84
N PHE A 67 10.16 9.23 8.53
CA PHE A 67 8.84 8.73 8.16
C PHE A 67 8.37 9.22 6.79
N VAL A 68 8.43 10.52 6.51
CA VAL A 68 8.06 11.07 5.19
C VAL A 68 8.90 10.42 4.09
N ARG A 69 10.22 10.29 4.30
CA ARG A 69 11.10 9.62 3.33
C ARG A 69 10.70 8.16 3.09
N SER A 70 10.37 7.42 4.15
CA SER A 70 9.90 6.04 4.03
C SER A 70 8.55 5.96 3.32
N PHE A 71 7.64 6.88 3.62
CA PHE A 71 6.28 6.92 3.07
C PHE A 71 6.28 7.30 1.58
N ASP A 72 7.14 8.24 1.17
CA ASP A 72 7.32 8.61 -0.25
C ASP A 72 7.87 7.47 -1.10
N ASN A 73 8.52 6.48 -0.46
CA ASN A 73 9.05 5.27 -1.10
C ASN A 73 8.16 4.04 -0.89
N ILE A 74 6.87 4.23 -0.58
CA ILE A 74 5.91 3.14 -0.41
C ILE A 74 5.81 2.29 -1.68
N LYS A 75 6.00 0.98 -1.53
CA LYS A 75 5.95 0.02 -2.63
C LYS A 75 4.57 -0.61 -2.69
N GLN A 76 4.05 -0.89 -3.89
CA GLN A 76 2.81 -1.64 -4.03
C GLN A 76 3.02 -3.15 -4.18
N SER A 77 4.26 -3.58 -4.44
CA SER A 77 4.59 -5.00 -4.58
C SER A 77 4.87 -5.61 -3.21
N LYS A 78 4.12 -6.65 -2.87
CA LYS A 78 4.39 -7.49 -1.71
C LYS A 78 5.71 -8.25 -1.85
N VAL A 79 6.29 -8.63 -0.72
CA VAL A 79 7.30 -9.71 -0.71
C VAL A 79 6.56 -11.03 -0.92
N SER A 80 7.05 -11.87 -1.83
CA SER A 80 6.40 -13.17 -2.08
C SER A 80 6.69 -14.12 -0.93
N GLY A 81 5.67 -14.82 -0.45
CA GLY A 81 5.79 -15.80 0.63
C GLY A 81 5.67 -15.23 2.05
N SER A 82 5.51 -13.91 2.21
CA SER A 82 5.27 -13.29 3.50
C SER A 82 3.79 -12.94 3.73
N SER A 83 3.45 -12.73 5.00
CA SER A 83 2.11 -12.34 5.46
C SER A 83 2.24 -11.37 6.66
N PRO A 84 1.22 -10.55 6.94
CA PRO A 84 1.24 -9.70 8.12
C PRO A 84 1.05 -10.53 9.39
N SER A 85 2.06 -10.53 10.26
CA SER A 85 2.08 -11.31 11.51
C SER A 85 1.38 -10.61 12.68
N LYS A 86 1.52 -9.28 12.76
CA LYS A 86 1.00 -8.46 13.86
C LYS A 86 0.60 -7.08 13.37
N PHE A 87 -0.53 -6.58 13.86
CA PHE A 87 -1.10 -5.30 13.42
C PHE A 87 -0.97 -4.22 14.49
N TYR A 88 -0.89 -2.98 14.03
CA TYR A 88 -0.77 -1.78 14.85
C TYR A 88 -1.59 -0.65 14.23
N LEU A 89 -2.03 0.28 15.08
CA LEU A 89 -2.60 1.55 14.64
C LEU A 89 -1.47 2.56 14.39
N LEU A 90 -1.47 3.17 13.21
CA LEU A 90 -0.62 4.30 12.86
C LEU A 90 -1.48 5.56 12.78
N THR A 91 -1.17 6.56 13.60
CA THR A 91 -1.83 7.87 13.56
C THR A 91 -0.86 8.87 12.97
N ILE A 92 -1.33 9.63 11.97
CA ILE A 92 -0.60 10.71 11.31
C ILE A 92 -1.38 11.99 11.56
N TYR A 93 -0.72 12.96 12.17
CA TYR A 93 -1.29 14.23 12.54
C TYR A 93 -0.46 15.37 11.96
N THR A 94 -1.15 16.40 11.48
CA THR A 94 -0.64 17.74 11.24
C THR A 94 -1.69 18.74 11.75
N ASP A 95 -1.34 20.02 11.83
CA ASP A 95 -2.33 21.06 12.20
C ASP A 95 -3.55 21.10 11.25
N ALA A 96 -3.41 20.61 10.02
CA ALA A 96 -4.45 20.65 9.00
C ALA A 96 -5.32 19.40 8.95
N PHE A 97 -4.81 18.25 9.39
CA PHE A 97 -5.53 16.98 9.33
C PHE A 97 -4.99 15.95 10.31
N GLU A 98 -5.87 15.04 10.68
CA GLU A 98 -5.54 13.81 11.39
C GLU A 98 -6.05 12.63 10.55
N THR A 99 -5.25 11.59 10.43
CA THR A 99 -5.66 10.35 9.77
C THR A 99 -5.09 9.14 10.47
N HIS A 100 -5.75 8.01 10.28
CA HIS A 100 -5.35 6.73 10.85
C HIS A 100 -5.17 5.70 9.74
N LEU A 101 -4.21 4.80 9.94
CA LEU A 101 -3.94 3.66 9.08
C LEU A 101 -3.69 2.43 9.95
N ASN A 102 -4.05 1.26 9.43
CA ASN A 102 -3.64 0.00 10.02
C ASN A 102 -2.31 -0.40 9.38
N ILE A 103 -1.31 -0.77 10.18
CA ILE A 103 -0.05 -1.33 9.68
C ILE A 103 0.16 -2.76 10.19
N GLY A 104 0.49 -3.68 9.29
CA GLY A 104 0.80 -5.08 9.61
C GLY A 104 2.29 -5.35 9.43
N ARG A 105 3.00 -5.81 10.47
CA ARG A 105 4.41 -6.19 10.33
C ARG A 105 4.55 -7.44 9.48
N ASP A 106 5.46 -7.41 8.52
CA ASP A 106 5.78 -8.56 7.69
C ASP A 106 6.39 -9.72 8.50
N SER A 107 6.01 -10.95 8.19
CA SER A 107 6.47 -12.17 8.88
C SER A 107 7.94 -12.50 8.63
N GLU A 108 8.51 -12.07 7.49
CA GLU A 108 9.87 -12.41 7.06
C GLU A 108 10.86 -11.25 7.26
N ASN A 109 10.36 -10.01 7.37
CA ASN A 109 11.20 -8.82 7.56
C ASN A 109 10.57 -7.81 8.53
N GLU A 110 11.17 -7.67 9.72
CA GLU A 110 10.66 -6.81 10.79
C GLU A 110 10.67 -5.31 10.48
N ASP A 111 11.40 -4.90 9.43
CA ASP A 111 11.48 -3.52 8.96
C ASP A 111 10.39 -3.20 7.92
N LEU A 112 9.67 -4.21 7.42
CA LEU A 112 8.60 -4.04 6.43
C LEU A 112 7.22 -4.10 7.06
N TYR A 113 6.37 -3.16 6.65
CA TYR A 113 5.01 -3.03 7.14
C TYR A 113 4.03 -2.90 5.97
N TRP A 114 3.04 -3.76 5.96
CA TRP A 114 1.86 -3.68 5.12
C TRP A 114 0.98 -2.52 5.60
N VAL A 115 0.52 -1.66 4.70
CA VAL A 115 -0.32 -0.50 5.03
C VAL A 115 -1.74 -0.76 4.54
N TYR A 116 -2.71 -0.56 5.41
CA TYR A 116 -4.14 -0.72 5.15
C TYR A 116 -4.91 0.53 5.59
N PRO A 117 -6.06 0.84 4.98
CA PRO A 117 -6.91 1.92 5.47
C PRO A 117 -7.40 1.62 6.89
N TYR A 118 -7.75 2.65 7.65
CA TYR A 118 -8.39 2.45 8.94
C TYR A 118 -9.82 1.94 8.78
N GLU A 119 -10.63 2.65 8.00
CA GLU A 119 -12.00 2.23 7.67
C GLU A 119 -12.02 0.99 6.76
N GLU A 120 -13.06 0.16 6.89
CA GLU A 120 -13.19 -1.05 6.08
C GLU A 120 -13.41 -0.68 4.60
N PRO A 121 -12.47 -1.05 3.69
CA PRO A 121 -12.62 -0.77 2.28
C PRO A 121 -13.52 -1.82 1.62
N LYS A 122 -14.18 -1.44 0.51
CA LYS A 122 -14.93 -2.40 -0.32
C LYS A 122 -14.04 -3.51 -0.90
N ILE A 123 -12.78 -3.19 -1.17
CA ILE A 123 -11.77 -4.12 -1.66
C ILE A 123 -10.65 -4.19 -0.62
N LYS A 124 -10.49 -5.36 0.00
CA LYS A 124 -9.59 -5.60 1.14
C LYS A 124 -8.16 -5.88 0.68
N ILE A 125 -7.54 -4.89 0.06
CA ILE A 125 -6.15 -4.92 -0.39
C ILE A 125 -5.31 -3.91 0.40
N PRO A 126 -4.02 -4.17 0.62
CA PRO A 126 -3.13 -3.16 1.20
C PRO A 126 -3.00 -1.95 0.26
N LEU A 127 -2.88 -0.76 0.84
CA LEU A 127 -2.55 0.46 0.13
C LEU A 127 -1.09 0.46 -0.36
N GLY A 128 -0.22 -0.26 0.36
CA GLY A 128 1.17 -0.46 -0.01
C GLY A 128 1.99 -1.11 1.10
N TYR A 129 3.30 -0.98 0.96
CA TYR A 129 4.34 -1.52 1.81
C TYR A 129 5.35 -0.43 2.13
N ILE A 130 5.52 -0.15 3.41
CA ILE A 130 6.46 0.84 3.91
C ILE A 130 7.64 0.14 4.58
N ASN A 131 8.85 0.63 4.32
CA ASN A 131 10.06 0.21 5.03
C ASN A 131 10.36 1.22 6.14
N LEU A 132 10.36 0.76 7.38
CA LEU A 132 10.63 1.52 8.59
C LEU A 132 11.91 1.02 9.27
N GLU A 133 13.00 0.82 8.53
CA GLU A 133 14.30 0.33 9.05
C GLU A 133 14.84 1.13 10.25
N TRP A 134 14.59 2.45 10.27
CA TRP A 134 14.98 3.33 11.37
C TRP A 134 14.05 3.21 12.60
N PHE A 135 12.98 2.44 12.50
CA PHE A 135 11.96 2.28 13.52
C PHE A 135 11.44 0.85 13.63
N ARG A 136 12.05 0.10 14.55
CA ARG A 136 11.54 -1.21 14.96
C ARG A 136 10.54 -1.07 16.10
N LEU A 137 9.36 -1.64 15.87
CA LEU A 137 8.36 -1.78 16.92
C LEU A 137 8.76 -2.94 17.87
N PRO A 138 8.58 -2.80 19.19
CA PRO A 138 8.82 -3.90 20.12
C PRO A 138 7.92 -5.10 19.83
N ASN A 139 8.41 -6.33 20.05
CA ASN A 139 7.63 -7.56 19.81
C ASN A 139 6.47 -7.73 20.82
N ASP A 140 6.60 -7.14 21.99
CA ASP A 140 5.65 -7.15 23.10
C ASP A 140 4.59 -6.04 23.00
N LEU A 141 4.76 -5.03 22.12
CA LEU A 141 3.78 -3.98 21.92
C LEU A 141 2.47 -4.56 21.35
N SER A 142 1.41 -4.67 22.16
CA SER A 142 0.06 -5.01 21.68
C SER A 142 -0.82 -3.77 21.72
N CYS A 143 -1.47 -3.49 20.58
CA CYS A 143 -2.55 -2.51 20.52
C CYS A 143 -3.72 -3.05 19.71
N ASP A 144 -4.01 -4.34 19.87
CA ASP A 144 -5.03 -5.04 19.09
C ASP A 144 -6.43 -4.41 19.25
N HIS A 145 -6.69 -3.77 20.40
CA HIS A 145 -7.94 -3.04 20.67
C HIS A 145 -8.07 -1.71 19.92
N LEU A 146 -6.98 -1.18 19.36
CA LEU A 146 -6.95 0.06 18.56
C LEU A 146 -6.97 -0.21 17.05
N VAL A 147 -6.64 -1.45 16.65
CA VAL A 147 -6.65 -1.88 15.25
C VAL A 147 -8.09 -2.12 14.82
N SER A 148 -8.43 -1.71 13.60
CA SER A 148 -9.79 -1.88 13.07
C SER A 148 -10.21 -3.36 13.05
N PRO A 149 -11.41 -3.72 13.54
CA PRO A 149 -11.84 -5.12 13.64
C PRO A 149 -11.78 -5.89 12.32
N TRP A 150 -12.11 -5.23 11.20
CA TRP A 150 -12.15 -5.85 9.88
C TRP A 150 -10.80 -6.47 9.47
N ILE A 151 -9.69 -5.94 9.98
CA ILE A 151 -8.34 -6.47 9.72
C ILE A 151 -8.24 -7.92 10.20
N TYR A 152 -8.69 -8.18 11.44
CA TYR A 152 -8.62 -9.53 12.02
C TYR A 152 -9.59 -10.50 11.37
N ASP A 153 -10.72 -10.00 10.88
CA ASP A 153 -11.73 -10.84 10.21
C ASP A 153 -11.35 -11.20 8.78
N SER A 154 -10.50 -10.38 8.13
CA SER A 154 -10.36 -10.42 6.67
C SER A 154 -8.93 -10.59 6.16
N ILE A 155 -7.93 -10.22 6.94
CA ILE A 155 -6.53 -10.30 6.52
C ILE A 155 -5.90 -11.56 7.12
N PRO A 156 -5.49 -12.53 6.28
CA PRO A 156 -4.84 -13.73 6.77
C PRO A 156 -3.46 -13.39 7.37
N LYS A 157 -3.17 -14.07 8.49
CA LYS A 157 -1.88 -14.03 9.19
C LYS A 157 -1.04 -15.25 8.86
#